data_AF-A0AAJ2AAQ5-F1
#
_entry.id   AF-A0AAJ2AAQ5-F1
#
_cell.length_a   1.000
_cell.length_b   1.000
_cell.length_c   1.000
_cell.angle_alpha   90.00
_cell.angle_beta   90.00
_cell.angle_gamma   90.00
#
_symmetry.space_group_name_H-M   'P 1'
#
loop_
_entity.id
_entity.type
_entity.pdbx_description
1 polymer ?
#
loop_
_entity_poly.entity_id
_entity_poly.type
_entity_poly.pdbx_seq_one_letter_code
_entity_poly.pdbx_strand_id
1 'polypeptide(L)' 'MGENLEHGEWVIRSYPERDGHHWHSWAAVARRSLDAAHDDEMFTFSDIGYFDTENEARDRGIAWAKAWLDSNF' A
#
# COMPACT_ATOMS: atom_id res chain seq x y z
N MET A 1 -3.85 12.34 4.99
CA MET A 1 -4.62 11.11 5.21
C MET A 1 -4.41 10.24 3.98
N GLY A 2 -3.83 9.06 4.13
CA GLY A 2 -3.65 8.12 3.01
C GLY A 2 -5.01 7.56 2.58
N GLU A 3 -5.21 7.37 1.29
CA GLU A 3 -6.46 6.86 0.72
C GLU A 3 -6.54 5.34 0.89
N ASN A 4 -7.71 4.84 1.30
CA ASN A 4 -8.01 3.41 1.32
C ASN A 4 -8.59 3.03 -0.05
N LEU A 5 -7.92 2.13 -0.76
CA LEU A 5 -8.37 1.62 -2.05
C LEU A 5 -8.79 0.16 -1.92
N GLU A 6 -10.02 -0.15 -2.33
CA GLU A 6 -10.53 -1.52 -2.30
C GLU A 6 -10.02 -2.31 -3.51
N HIS A 7 -9.55 -3.53 -3.28
CA HIS A 7 -9.11 -4.49 -4.31
C HIS A 7 -9.61 -5.88 -3.95
N GLY A 8 -10.83 -6.21 -4.38
CA GLY A 8 -11.50 -7.46 -3.99
C GLY A 8 -11.79 -7.50 -2.48
N GLU A 9 -11.26 -8.50 -1.80
CA GLU A 9 -11.33 -8.64 -0.33
C GLU A 9 -10.24 -7.88 0.42
N TRP A 10 -9.37 -7.17 -0.29
CA TRP A 10 -8.23 -6.44 0.27
C TRP A 10 -8.48 -4.93 0.29
N VAL A 11 -7.87 -4.27 1.27
CA VAL A 11 -7.78 -2.82 1.38
C VAL A 11 -6.32 -2.43 1.23
N ILE A 12 -6.03 -1.68 0.17
CA ILE A 12 -4.73 -1.08 -0.10
C ILE A 12 -4.67 0.29 0.56
N ARG A 13 -3.56 0.60 1.21
CA ARG A 13 -3.23 1.92 1.74
C ARG A 13 -1.87 2.32 1.20
N SER A 14 -1.74 3.53 0.68
CA SER A 14 -0.42 4.11 0.41
C SER A 14 -0.20 5.34 1.27
N TYR A 15 0.99 5.40 1.84
CA TYR A 15 1.41 6.45 2.77
C TYR A 15 2.84 6.84 2.45
N PRO A 16 3.07 7.60 1.36
CA PRO A 16 4.40 8.11 1.07
C PRO A 16 4.97 8.86 2.26
N GLU A 17 6.23 8.58 2.59
CA GLU A 17 6.95 9.25 3.66
C GLU A 17 8.02 10.15 3.06
N ARG A 18 8.15 11.37 3.57
CA ARG A 18 9.19 12.29 3.08
C ARG A 18 10.50 12.02 3.79
N ASP A 19 11.54 11.69 3.02
CA ASP A 19 12.90 11.50 3.49
C ASP A 19 13.84 12.48 2.75
N GLY A 20 14.25 13.54 3.46
CA GLY A 20 15.01 14.65 2.89
C GLY A 20 14.28 15.37 1.74
N HIS A 21 14.88 15.28 0.54
CA HIS A 21 14.34 15.88 -0.68
C HIS A 21 13.49 14.92 -1.51
N HIS A 22 13.37 13.65 -1.11
CA HIS A 22 12.63 12.63 -1.85
C HIS A 22 11.43 12.11 -1.04
N TRP A 23 10.51 11.49 -1.74
CA TRP A 23 9.35 10.80 -1.21
C TRP A 23 9.54 9.29 -1.34
N HIS A 24 9.60 8.62 -0.20
CA HIS A 24 9.70 7.18 -0.08
C HIS A 24 8.30 6.57 -0.27
N SER A 25 8.16 5.69 -1.26
CA SER A 25 6.88 5.05 -1.57
C SER A 25 6.60 3.91 -0.62
N TRP A 26 5.56 4.04 0.20
CA TRP A 26 5.10 2.97 1.09
C TRP A 26 3.69 2.53 0.75
N ALA A 27 3.42 1.24 0.91
CA ALA A 27 2.10 0.64 0.78
C ALA A 27 1.85 -0.45 1.82
N ALA A 28 0.62 -0.55 2.30
CA ALA A 28 0.11 -1.70 3.03
C ALA A 28 -1.07 -2.29 2.27
N VAL A 29 -1.25 -3.60 2.40
CA VAL A 29 -2.50 -4.28 2.07
C VAL A 29 -2.97 -5.02 3.30
N ALA A 30 -4.26 -4.86 3.63
CA ALA A 30 -4.89 -5.56 4.73
C ALA A 30 -6.11 -6.28 4.19
N ARG A 31 -6.29 -7.55 4.55
CA ARG A 31 -7.49 -8.30 4.21
C ARG A 31 -8.63 -7.75 5.04
N ARG A 32 -9.74 -7.42 4.39
CA ARG A 32 -10.93 -6.92 5.07
C ARG A 32 -11.56 -8.09 5.83
N SER A 33 -11.28 -8.16 7.12
CA SER A 33 -11.85 -9.22 7.97
C SER A 33 -13.37 -9.01 8.05
N LEU A 34 -14.14 -9.91 7.42
CA LEU A 34 -15.60 -9.96 7.54
C LEU A 34 -16.04 -10.63 8.85
N ASP A 35 -15.13 -11.34 9.52
CA ASP A 35 -15.38 -12.10 10.72
C ASP A 35 -14.27 -11.79 11.74
N ALA A 36 -14.64 -11.35 12.94
CA ALA A 36 -13.72 -10.90 13.99
C ALA A 36 -12.77 -12.00 14.53
N ALA A 37 -12.83 -13.21 13.96
CA ALA A 37 -12.05 -14.39 14.33
C ALA A 37 -10.86 -14.67 13.40
N HIS A 38 -10.66 -13.89 12.33
CA HIS A 38 -9.45 -13.98 11.52
C HIS A 38 -8.51 -12.83 11.84
N ASP A 39 -7.30 -13.19 12.30
CA ASP A 39 -6.16 -12.30 12.40
C ASP A 39 -6.07 -11.44 11.14
N ASP A 40 -6.08 -10.11 11.32
CA ASP A 40 -6.05 -9.15 10.23
C ASP A 40 -4.77 -9.36 9.39
N GLU A 41 -4.88 -10.15 8.32
CA GLU A 41 -3.75 -10.45 7.44
C GLU A 41 -3.32 -9.16 6.77
N MET A 42 -2.16 -8.65 7.19
CA MET A 42 -1.63 -7.36 6.74
C MET A 42 -0.19 -7.51 6.26
N PHE A 43 0.06 -7.03 5.05
CA PHE A 43 1.39 -6.97 4.45
C PHE A 43 1.79 -5.51 4.23
N THR A 44 3.04 -5.17 4.54
CA THR A 44 3.58 -3.82 4.37
C THR A 44 4.81 -3.85 3.46
N PHE A 45 4.92 -2.82 2.63
CA PHE A 45 5.96 -2.65 1.63
C PHE A 45 6.48 -1.22 1.73
N SER A 46 7.73 -1.06 2.17
CA SER A 46 8.38 0.24 2.30
C SER A 46 9.43 0.47 1.21
N ASP A 47 10.14 -0.57 0.76
CA ASP A 47 11.25 -0.46 -0.21
C ASP A 47 10.78 -0.45 -1.68
N ILE A 48 9.74 0.32 -2.00
CA ILE A 48 9.15 0.38 -3.37
C ILE A 48 9.94 1.35 -4.26
N GLY A 49 10.58 2.37 -3.65
CA GLY A 49 11.42 3.36 -4.32
C GLY A 49 11.29 4.77 -3.76
N TYR A 50 12.11 5.67 -4.30
CA TYR A 50 12.16 7.09 -3.96
C TYR A 50 11.75 7.94 -5.17
N PHE A 51 10.95 8.97 -4.93
CA PHE A 51 10.33 9.81 -5.97
C PHE A 51 10.47 11.30 -5.65
N ASP A 52 10.34 12.16 -6.65
CA ASP A 52 10.46 13.61 -6.47
C ASP A 52 9.17 14.22 -5.90
N THR A 53 8.02 13.59 -6.14
CA THR A 53 6.72 14.05 -5.60
C THR A 53 6.01 12.99 -4.76
N GLU A 54 5.19 13.47 -3.82
CA GLU A 54 4.33 12.63 -2.98
C GLU A 54 3.36 11.80 -3.82
N ASN A 55 2.81 12.39 -4.88
CA ASN A 55 1.84 11.74 -5.75
C ASN A 55 2.47 10.58 -6.52
N GLU A 56 3.68 10.76 -7.06
CA GLU A 56 4.40 9.67 -7.74
C GLU A 56 4.72 8.51 -6.79
N ALA A 57 5.19 8.82 -5.58
CA ALA A 57 5.41 7.81 -4.55
C ALA A 57 4.12 7.09 -4.18
N ARG A 58 2.99 7.80 -4.10
CA ARG A 58 1.68 7.23 -3.79
C ARG A 58 1.21 6.29 -4.89
N ASP A 59 1.19 6.78 -6.13
CA ASP A 59 0.72 6.04 -7.29
C ASP A 59 1.58 4.79 -7.50
N ARG A 60 2.89 4.88 -7.27
CA ARG A 60 3.78 3.72 -7.31
C ARG A 60 3.46 2.72 -6.21
N GLY A 61 3.26 3.18 -4.98
CA GLY A 61 2.90 2.32 -3.85
C GLY A 61 1.62 1.54 -4.11
N ILE A 62 0.59 2.22 -4.63
CA ILE A 62 -0.69 1.60 -5.00
C ILE A 62 -0.50 0.59 -6.13
N ALA A 63 0.22 0.96 -7.20
CA ALA A 63 0.44 0.08 -8.34
C ALA A 63 1.22 -1.19 -7.95
N TRP A 64 2.21 -1.05 -7.07
CA TRP A 64 2.97 -2.17 -6.53
C TRP A 64 2.09 -3.12 -5.71
N ALA A 65 1.30 -2.56 -4.79
CA ALA A 65 0.38 -3.33 -3.96
C ALA A 65 -0.66 -4.11 -4.79
N LYS A 66 -1.23 -3.48 -5.83
CA LYS A 66 -2.16 -4.16 -6.75
C LYS A 66 -1.49 -5.32 -7.48
N ALA A 67 -0.34 -5.07 -8.09
CA ALA A 67 0.39 -6.10 -8.82
C ALA A 67 0.82 -7.27 -7.92
N TRP A 68 1.18 -6.98 -6.67
CA TRP A 68 1.50 -8.01 -5.69
C TRP A 68 0.28 -8.85 -5.32
N LEU A 69 -0.87 -8.21 -5.05
CA LEU A 69 -2.12 -8.93 -4.79
C LEU A 69 -2.51 -9.82 -5.97
N ASP A 70 -2.55 -9.27 -7.19
CA ASP A 70 -2.91 -10.00 -8.41
C ASP A 70 -1.98 -11.19 -8.72
N SER A 71 -0.77 -11.20 -8.15
CA SER A 71 0.21 -12.28 -8.34
C SER A 71 0.17 -13.33 -7.22
N ASN A 72 -0.40 -13.02 -6.05
CA ASN A 72 -0.34 -13.89 -4.87
C ASN A 72 -1.70 -14.43 -4.43
N PHE A 73 -2.81 -13.80 -4.86
CA PHE A 73 -4.19 -14.16 -4.50
C PHE A 73 -5.11 -14.09 -5.72
#